data_AF-A0A150NHP8-F1
#
_entry.id   AF-A0A150NHP8-F1
#
_cell.length_a   1.000
_cell.length_b   1.000
_cell.length_c   1.000
_cell.angle_alpha   90.00
_cell.angle_beta   90.00
_cell.angle_gamma   90.00
#
_symmetry.space_group_name_H-M   'P 1'
#
loop_
_entity.id
_entity.type
_entity.pdbx_description
1 polymer ?
#
loop_
_entity_poly.entity_id
_entity_poly.type
_entity_poly.pdbx_seq_one_letter_code
_entity_poly.pdbx_strand_id
1 'polypeptide(L)'
;MKIAYLGPKGSFSHHVVQTAFPQEELQAFANITDVIKAYEQGLVDYSVVPVENSIEGSVHETLDYLFHQARIQAVAEIVQPIHQQLMVVPGHTKIEKIFSHPQALAQGKKFIDEQYPEAQIEVTASTAYAACFIPNIQTSLMQPLLLEVLLKNMV
;
A
#
# COMPACT_ATOMS: atom_id res chain seq x y z
N MET A 1 -21.98 -0.71 -5.98
CA MET A 1 -21.15 0.50 -6.12
C MET A 1 -19.78 0.13 -6.66
N LYS A 2 -19.11 1.07 -7.30
CA LYS A 2 -17.72 1.00 -7.76
C LYS A 2 -16.86 1.92 -6.90
N ILE A 3 -15.73 1.42 -6.42
CA ILE A 3 -14.84 2.15 -5.51
C ILE A 3 -13.43 2.21 -6.15
N ALA A 4 -12.96 3.40 -6.50
CA ALA A 4 -11.61 3.61 -6.98
C ALA A 4 -10.60 3.67 -5.82
N TYR A 5 -9.42 3.09 -6.00
CA TYR A 5 -8.32 3.14 -5.04
C TYR A 5 -6.94 3.14 -5.72
N LEU A 6 -5.92 3.61 -4.98
CA LEU A 6 -4.53 3.56 -5.44
C LEU A 6 -4.00 2.12 -5.43
N GLY A 7 -3.72 1.59 -6.62
CA GLY A 7 -3.24 0.23 -6.82
C GLY A 7 -1.78 -0.01 -6.40
N PRO A 8 -1.27 -1.23 -6.61
CA PRO A 8 -1.97 -2.40 -7.16
C PRO A 8 -2.85 -3.11 -6.11
N LYS A 9 -3.54 -4.18 -6.51
CA LYS A 9 -4.22 -5.08 -5.56
C LYS A 9 -3.22 -5.58 -4.51
N GLY A 10 -3.63 -5.58 -3.25
CA GLY A 10 -2.76 -5.91 -2.11
C GLY A 10 -1.99 -4.72 -1.52
N SER A 11 -2.14 -3.50 -2.05
CA SER A 11 -1.67 -2.27 -1.39
C SER A 11 -2.43 -2.00 -0.09
N PHE A 12 -1.92 -1.10 0.76
CA PHE A 12 -2.67 -0.63 1.93
C PHE A 12 -4.00 0.03 1.53
N SER A 13 -4.03 0.80 0.43
CA SER A 13 -5.27 1.38 -0.10
C SER A 13 -6.27 0.30 -0.55
N HIS A 14 -5.80 -0.83 -1.12
CA HIS A 14 -6.66 -1.99 -1.38
C HIS A 14 -7.26 -2.56 -0.09
N HIS A 15 -6.46 -2.72 0.97
CA HIS A 15 -6.95 -3.21 2.27
C HIS A 15 -8.02 -2.29 2.87
N VAL A 16 -7.82 -0.97 2.78
CA VAL A 16 -8.78 0.05 3.24
C VAL A 16 -10.12 -0.12 2.52
N VAL A 17 -10.13 -0.12 1.18
CA VAL A 17 -11.39 -0.24 0.43
C VAL A 17 -12.03 -1.62 0.54
N GLN A 18 -11.23 -2.69 0.66
CA GLN A 18 -11.75 -4.04 0.90
C GLN A 18 -12.42 -4.17 2.26
N THR A 19 -11.95 -3.45 3.28
CA THR A 19 -12.52 -3.46 4.64
C THR A 19 -13.74 -2.56 4.74
N ALA A 20 -13.70 -1.36 4.13
CA ALA A 20 -14.81 -0.41 4.14
C ALA A 20 -15.97 -0.83 3.20
N PHE A 21 -15.67 -1.52 2.10
CA PHE A 21 -16.63 -1.87 1.05
C PHE A 21 -16.55 -3.36 0.66
N PRO A 22 -16.78 -4.29 1.60
CA PRO A 22 -16.46 -5.73 1.44
C PRO A 22 -17.30 -6.49 0.41
N GLN A 23 -18.33 -5.87 -0.17
CA GLN A 23 -19.23 -6.46 -1.17
C GLN A 23 -19.31 -5.64 -2.48
N GLU A 24 -18.48 -4.59 -2.61
CA GLU A 24 -18.54 -3.66 -3.74
C GLU A 24 -17.47 -3.95 -4.81
N GLU A 25 -17.61 -3.34 -5.99
CA GLU A 25 -16.65 -3.49 -7.09
C GLU A 25 -15.44 -2.58 -6.84
N LEU A 26 -14.25 -3.17 -6.61
CA LEU A 26 -13.03 -2.43 -6.28
C LEU A 26 -12.15 -2.24 -7.52
N GLN A 27 -11.91 -1.00 -7.95
CA GLN A 27 -11.13 -0.67 -9.14
C GLN A 27 -9.79 0.00 -8.80
N ALA A 28 -8.70 -0.65 -9.18
CA ALA A 28 -7.33 -0.14 -8.98
C ALA A 28 -6.96 0.87 -10.08
N PHE A 29 -6.33 1.97 -9.70
CA PHE A 29 -5.69 2.94 -10.61
C PHE A 29 -4.20 3.10 -10.29
N ALA A 30 -3.41 3.57 -11.25
CA ALA A 30 -1.95 3.61 -11.15
C ALA A 30 -1.38 4.82 -10.39
N ASN A 31 -2.15 5.89 -10.25
CA ASN A 31 -1.76 7.13 -9.56
C ASN A 31 -3.00 7.75 -8.89
N ILE A 32 -2.78 8.69 -7.96
CA ILE A 32 -3.84 9.29 -7.14
C ILE A 32 -4.74 10.18 -7.97
N THR A 33 -4.15 10.95 -8.89
CA THR A 33 -4.86 11.82 -9.83
C THR A 33 -5.95 11.06 -10.61
N ASP A 34 -5.65 9.86 -11.12
CA ASP A 34 -6.61 9.03 -11.85
C ASP A 34 -7.69 8.42 -10.95
N VAL A 35 -7.37 8.10 -9.68
CA VAL A 35 -8.38 7.71 -8.68
C VAL A 35 -9.42 8.83 -8.49
N ILE A 36 -8.98 10.09 -8.36
CA ILE A 36 -9.91 11.22 -8.19
C ILE A 36 -10.72 11.45 -9.46
N LYS A 37 -10.06 11.49 -10.63
CA LYS A 37 -10.71 11.69 -11.93
C LYS A 37 -11.76 10.63 -12.26
N ALA A 38 -11.59 9.39 -11.78
CA ALA A 38 -12.57 8.33 -11.99
C ALA A 38 -13.96 8.69 -11.42
N TYR A 39 -14.01 9.34 -10.25
CA TYR A 39 -15.26 9.84 -9.68
C TYR A 39 -15.77 11.06 -10.45
N GLU A 40 -14.90 12.02 -10.77
CA GLU A 40 -15.28 13.23 -11.53
C GLU A 40 -15.87 12.92 -12.91
N GLN A 41 -15.47 11.80 -13.51
CA GLN A 41 -15.96 11.29 -14.79
C GLN A 41 -17.17 10.35 -14.67
N GLY A 42 -17.64 10.05 -13.44
CA GLY A 42 -18.74 9.12 -13.19
C GLY A 42 -18.42 7.66 -13.51
N LEU A 43 -17.14 7.28 -13.52
CA LEU A 43 -16.70 5.89 -13.71
C LEU A 43 -16.85 5.06 -12.43
N VAL A 44 -16.80 5.71 -11.27
CA VAL A 44 -16.96 5.11 -9.93
C VAL A 44 -17.89 5.94 -9.04
N ASP A 45 -18.48 5.31 -8.04
CA ASP A 45 -19.37 5.97 -7.06
C ASP A 45 -18.57 6.65 -5.93
N TYR A 46 -17.39 6.13 -5.60
CA TYR A 46 -16.48 6.70 -4.61
C TYR A 46 -15.01 6.53 -5.01
N SER A 47 -14.18 7.47 -4.55
CA SER A 47 -12.72 7.45 -4.73
C SER A 47 -12.03 7.58 -3.38
N VAL A 48 -11.15 6.62 -3.07
CA VAL A 48 -10.40 6.57 -1.80
C VAL A 48 -8.92 6.79 -2.08
N VAL A 49 -8.41 7.91 -1.58
CA VAL A 49 -7.04 8.39 -1.80
C VAL A 49 -6.33 8.64 -0.45
N PRO A 50 -5.01 8.39 -0.35
CA PRO A 50 -4.26 8.73 0.84
C PRO A 50 -4.05 10.24 0.91
N VAL A 51 -4.37 10.87 2.05
CA VAL A 51 -4.20 12.33 2.27
C VAL A 51 -2.99 12.66 3.14
N GLU A 52 -2.62 11.77 4.07
CA GLU A 52 -1.55 11.95 5.02
C GLU A 52 -0.95 10.59 5.46
N ASN A 53 0.29 10.61 5.90
CA ASN A 53 1.01 9.50 6.50
C ASN A 53 1.75 10.02 7.76
N SER A 54 1.63 9.37 8.92
CA SER A 54 2.21 9.90 10.17
C SER A 54 3.75 9.96 10.20
N ILE A 55 4.43 9.39 9.19
CA ILE A 55 5.89 9.40 9.06
C ILE A 55 6.39 10.45 8.05
N GLU A 56 5.67 10.64 6.93
CA GLU A 56 6.09 11.56 5.84
C GLU A 56 5.27 12.86 5.79
N GLY A 57 4.20 12.95 6.59
CA GLY A 57 3.25 14.05 6.55
C GLY A 57 2.28 13.91 5.37
N SER A 58 1.83 15.06 4.86
CA SER A 58 0.77 15.11 3.85
C SER A 58 1.19 14.56 2.49
N VAL A 59 0.25 13.89 1.82
CA VAL A 59 0.42 13.38 0.45
C VAL A 59 0.18 14.53 -0.53
N HIS A 60 1.27 15.18 -0.95
CA HIS A 60 1.25 16.39 -1.77
C HIS A 60 0.44 16.24 -3.06
N GLU A 61 0.55 15.12 -3.80
CA GLU A 61 -0.25 14.90 -5.03
C GLU A 61 -1.76 15.01 -4.75
N THR A 62 -2.23 14.44 -3.65
CA THR A 62 -3.63 14.49 -3.23
C THR A 62 -4.05 15.91 -2.89
N LEU A 63 -3.27 16.61 -2.05
CA LEU A 63 -3.61 17.98 -1.64
C LEU A 63 -3.56 18.95 -2.82
N ASP A 64 -2.54 18.87 -3.68
CA ASP A 64 -2.40 19.73 -4.85
C ASP A 64 -3.55 19.53 -5.83
N TYR A 65 -3.98 18.29 -6.08
CA TYR A 65 -5.13 18.04 -6.96
C TYR A 65 -6.44 18.52 -6.33
N LEU A 66 -6.67 18.22 -5.05
CA LEU A 66 -7.86 18.64 -4.31
C LEU A 66 -8.01 20.16 -4.23
N PHE A 67 -6.90 20.90 -4.07
CA PHE A 67 -6.93 22.35 -3.93
C PHE A 67 -7.09 23.07 -5.28
N HIS A 68 -6.45 22.59 -6.35
CA HIS A 68 -6.39 23.32 -7.63
C HIS A 68 -7.40 22.87 -8.68
N GLN A 69 -7.82 21.60 -8.68
CA GLN A 69 -8.51 20.98 -9.83
C GLN A 69 -9.82 20.29 -9.46
N ALA A 70 -9.88 19.65 -8.29
CA ALA A 70 -10.98 18.74 -7.97
C ALA A 70 -12.32 19.44 -7.74
N ARG A 71 -13.39 18.80 -8.22
CA ARG A 71 -14.80 19.17 -7.95
C ARG A 71 -15.49 18.13 -7.09
N ILE A 72 -14.79 17.66 -6.06
CA ILE A 72 -15.25 16.61 -5.13
C ILE A 72 -15.33 17.14 -3.70
N GLN A 73 -16.05 16.44 -2.83
CA GLN A 73 -16.11 16.72 -1.40
C GLN A 73 -15.70 15.46 -0.64
N ALA A 74 -14.85 15.61 0.37
CA ALA A 74 -14.56 14.52 1.30
C ALA A 74 -15.80 14.26 2.17
N VAL A 75 -16.26 13.01 2.20
CA VAL A 75 -17.46 12.59 2.95
C VAL A 75 -17.16 11.67 4.14
N ALA A 76 -15.94 11.13 4.19
CA ALA A 76 -15.46 10.23 5.24
C ALA A 76 -13.92 10.29 5.30
N GLU A 77 -13.37 9.91 6.45
CA GLU A 77 -11.95 9.72 6.70
C GLU A 77 -11.74 8.30 7.24
N ILE A 78 -10.64 7.64 6.87
CA ILE A 78 -10.27 6.32 7.38
C ILE A 78 -8.79 6.36 7.79
N VAL A 79 -8.53 6.27 9.09
CA VAL A 79 -7.19 6.06 9.62
C VAL A 79 -6.88 4.56 9.56
N GLN A 80 -5.91 4.18 8.72
CA GLN A 80 -5.44 2.80 8.59
C GLN A 80 -4.11 2.65 9.33
N PRO A 81 -4.04 1.89 10.43
CA PRO A 81 -2.77 1.51 11.03
C PRO A 81 -1.91 0.75 10.01
N ILE A 82 -0.73 1.29 9.73
CA ILE A 82 0.26 0.67 8.88
C ILE A 82 1.20 -0.16 9.77
N HIS A 83 0.88 -1.43 9.91
CA HIS A 83 1.92 -2.40 10.21
C HIS A 83 2.78 -2.49 8.94
N GLN A 84 4.10 -2.42 9.11
CA GLN A 84 5.11 -2.18 8.07
C GLN A 84 5.94 -3.44 7.76
N GLN A 85 6.38 -3.67 6.52
CA GLN A 85 6.24 -5.02 5.94
C GLN A 85 7.32 -5.52 4.92
N LEU A 86 7.59 -6.86 4.89
CA LEU A 86 8.60 -7.58 4.04
C LEU A 86 8.62 -9.14 4.23
N MET A 87 8.53 -9.99 3.17
CA MET A 87 8.13 -11.44 3.23
C MET A 87 9.10 -12.53 2.66
N VAL A 88 8.87 -13.83 2.96
CA VAL A 88 9.69 -15.02 2.52
C VAL A 88 8.89 -16.29 2.15
N VAL A 89 9.51 -17.19 1.35
CA VAL A 89 9.02 -18.56 1.05
C VAL A 89 9.34 -19.53 2.21
N PRO A 90 8.41 -20.43 2.61
CA PRO A 90 8.68 -21.48 3.59
C PRO A 90 9.86 -22.38 3.20
N GLY A 91 10.70 -22.73 4.18
CA GLY A 91 11.87 -23.60 3.98
C GLY A 91 13.12 -22.88 3.45
N HIS A 92 13.06 -21.57 3.20
CA HIS A 92 14.24 -20.77 2.84
C HIS A 92 15.11 -20.49 4.08
N THR A 93 16.41 -20.71 3.98
CA THR A 93 17.34 -20.68 5.12
C THR A 93 18.31 -19.49 5.16
N LYS A 94 18.49 -18.77 4.05
CA LYS A 94 19.33 -17.56 3.96
C LYS A 94 18.69 -16.52 3.05
N ILE A 95 18.29 -15.37 3.59
CA ILE A 95 17.83 -14.23 2.80
C ILE A 95 19.02 -13.55 2.14
N GLU A 96 19.11 -13.64 0.81
CA GLU A 96 20.16 -12.97 0.02
C GLU A 96 19.74 -11.60 -0.52
N LYS A 97 18.43 -11.39 -0.68
CA LYS A 97 17.85 -10.17 -1.29
C LYS A 97 16.55 -9.77 -0.58
N ILE A 98 16.35 -8.47 -0.46
CA ILE A 98 15.16 -7.85 0.13
C ILE A 98 14.60 -6.84 -0.87
N PHE A 99 13.34 -7.05 -1.28
CA PHE A 99 12.63 -6.21 -2.24
C PHE A 99 11.55 -5.42 -1.52
N SER A 100 11.52 -4.08 -1.66
CA SER A 100 10.40 -3.27 -1.16
C SER A 100 10.41 -1.83 -1.70
N HIS A 101 9.40 -1.05 -1.36
CA HIS A 101 9.32 0.38 -1.66
C HIS A 101 10.37 1.17 -0.84
N PRO A 102 10.98 2.28 -1.34
CA PRO A 102 12.02 3.02 -0.62
C PRO A 102 11.62 3.44 0.80
N GLN A 103 10.38 3.92 0.98
CA GLN A 103 9.82 4.27 2.28
C GLN A 103 9.79 3.08 3.26
N ALA A 104 9.36 1.91 2.78
CA ALA A 104 9.31 0.70 3.59
C ALA A 104 10.73 0.22 3.98
N LEU A 105 11.68 0.31 3.04
CA LEU A 105 13.09 0.02 3.30
C LEU A 105 13.69 0.98 4.34
N ALA A 106 13.35 2.28 4.28
CA ALA A 106 13.80 3.27 5.23
C ALA A 106 13.22 3.01 6.64
N GLN A 107 11.93 2.69 6.74
CA GLN A 107 11.26 2.35 7.99
C GLN A 107 11.79 1.03 8.58
N GLY A 108 12.00 0.01 7.76
CA GLY A 108 12.57 -1.28 8.15
C GLY A 108 14.08 -1.29 8.38
N LYS A 109 14.80 -0.20 8.07
CA LYS A 109 16.28 -0.22 7.91
C LYS A 109 17.01 -0.82 9.10
N LYS A 110 16.68 -0.39 10.32
CA LYS A 110 17.34 -0.89 11.55
C LYS A 110 17.22 -2.41 11.69
N PHE A 111 16.03 -2.95 11.46
CA PHE A 111 15.78 -4.40 11.54
C PHE A 111 16.52 -5.15 10.43
N ILE A 112 16.55 -4.59 9.22
CA ILE A 112 17.30 -5.16 8.08
C ILE A 112 18.80 -5.20 8.38
N ASP A 113 19.38 -4.10 8.87
CA ASP A 113 20.80 -4.02 9.25
C ASP A 113 21.15 -5.03 10.37
N GLU A 114 20.25 -5.21 11.35
CA GLU A 114 20.46 -6.09 12.51
C GLU A 114 20.28 -7.58 12.21
N GLN A 115 19.32 -7.95 11.36
CA GLN A 115 18.95 -9.35 11.09
C GLN A 115 19.51 -9.90 9.78
N TYR A 116 19.68 -9.06 8.77
CA TYR A 116 20.07 -9.44 7.42
C TYR A 116 21.21 -8.55 6.85
N PRO A 117 22.33 -8.36 7.56
CA PRO A 117 23.40 -7.44 7.16
C PRO A 117 24.08 -7.79 5.83
N GLU A 118 23.96 -9.04 5.35
CA GLU A 118 24.48 -9.49 4.05
C GLU A 118 23.47 -9.38 2.90
N ALA A 119 22.20 -9.05 3.18
CA ALA A 119 21.15 -9.05 2.16
C ALA A 119 21.25 -7.81 1.25
N GLN A 120 21.17 -8.02 -0.06
CA GLN A 120 21.13 -6.94 -1.05
C GLN A 120 19.74 -6.31 -1.05
N ILE A 121 19.69 -4.98 -1.09
CA ILE A 121 18.44 -4.22 -1.11
C ILE A 121 18.08 -3.85 -2.54
N GLU A 122 16.90 -4.26 -3.01
CA GLU A 122 16.36 -3.91 -4.32
C GLU A 122 15.06 -3.10 -4.17
N VAL A 123 15.01 -1.96 -4.86
CA VAL A 123 13.91 -1.02 -4.79
C VAL A 123 12.81 -1.39 -5.78
N THR A 124 11.56 -1.32 -5.34
CA THR A 124 10.36 -1.57 -6.15
C THR A 124 9.38 -0.40 -6.12
N ALA A 125 8.44 -0.37 -7.08
CA ALA A 125 7.40 0.67 -7.17
C ALA A 125 6.35 0.62 -6.04
N SER A 126 6.18 -0.51 -5.35
CA SER A 126 5.35 -0.65 -4.15
C SER A 126 5.69 -1.92 -3.38
N THR A 127 5.29 -1.99 -2.11
CA THR A 127 5.37 -3.20 -1.27
C THR A 127 4.58 -4.36 -1.90
N ALA A 128 3.37 -4.08 -2.38
CA ALA A 128 2.51 -5.05 -3.06
C ALA A 128 3.11 -5.54 -4.40
N TYR A 129 3.85 -4.71 -5.14
CA TYR A 129 4.59 -5.16 -6.32
C TYR A 129 5.82 -6.00 -5.94
N ALA A 130 6.50 -5.69 -4.82
CA ALA A 130 7.61 -6.51 -4.33
C ALA A 130 7.18 -7.95 -4.00
N ALA A 131 5.97 -8.12 -3.44
CA ALA A 131 5.41 -9.43 -3.13
C ALA A 131 5.27 -10.35 -4.37
N CYS A 132 5.13 -9.78 -5.58
CA CYS A 132 5.02 -10.55 -6.83
C CYS A 132 6.33 -11.26 -7.23
N PHE A 133 7.49 -10.88 -6.67
CA PHE A 133 8.76 -11.58 -6.93
C PHE A 133 8.90 -12.90 -6.15
N ILE A 134 7.96 -13.20 -5.23
CA ILE A 134 7.94 -14.44 -4.46
C ILE A 134 7.13 -15.51 -5.23
N PRO A 135 7.75 -16.58 -5.76
CA PRO A 135 7.03 -17.59 -6.53
C PRO A 135 6.06 -18.41 -5.65
N ASN A 136 4.90 -18.76 -6.22
CA ASN A 136 3.86 -19.62 -5.64
C ASN A 136 3.12 -19.09 -4.39
N ILE A 137 2.59 -17.86 -4.44
CA ILE A 137 1.46 -17.48 -3.57
C ILE A 137 0.15 -17.88 -4.25
N GLN A 138 -0.45 -18.99 -3.81
CA GLN A 138 -1.72 -19.49 -4.34
C GLN A 138 -2.87 -18.57 -3.87
N THR A 139 -3.46 -17.82 -4.81
CA THR A 139 -4.27 -16.61 -4.58
C THR A 139 -5.66 -16.83 -3.96
N SER A 140 -5.96 -18.01 -3.41
CA SER A 140 -7.26 -18.38 -2.83
C SER A 140 -7.34 -18.25 -1.30
N LEU A 141 -6.23 -18.01 -0.60
CA LEU A 141 -6.18 -17.85 0.86
C LEU A 141 -5.35 -16.62 1.26
N MET A 142 -5.92 -15.42 1.10
CA MET A 142 -5.46 -14.25 1.85
C MET A 142 -5.91 -14.37 3.32
N GLN A 143 -5.27 -15.28 4.06
CA GLN A 143 -5.20 -15.24 5.52
C GLN A 143 -3.77 -14.85 5.90
N PRO A 144 -3.57 -13.87 6.81
CA PRO A 144 -2.30 -13.16 6.92
C PRO A 144 -1.24 -13.97 7.66
N LEU A 145 -0.39 -14.67 6.91
CA LEU A 145 1.00 -14.94 7.31
C LEU A 145 1.95 -14.03 6.51
N LEU A 146 1.62 -12.75 6.58
CA LEU A 146 2.49 -11.65 6.24
C LEU A 146 3.63 -11.69 7.27
N LEU A 147 4.79 -12.25 6.92
CA LEU A 147 6.08 -11.74 7.42
C LEU A 147 6.36 -10.53 6.56
N GLU A 148 6.58 -9.36 7.13
CA GLU A 148 5.50 -8.82 7.95
C GLU A 148 6.06 -8.10 9.20
N VAL A 149 6.94 -7.13 9.03
CA VAL A 149 7.89 -6.63 10.04
C VAL A 149 7.18 -5.73 11.09
N LEU A 150 7.91 -5.29 12.13
CA LEU A 150 7.43 -4.27 13.08
C LEU A 150 8.56 -3.35 13.57
N LEU A 151 8.41 -2.05 13.35
CA LEU A 151 8.79 -1.09 14.39
C LEU A 151 7.59 -0.91 15.32
N LYS A 152 7.80 -1.16 16.62
CA LYS A 152 6.81 -0.85 17.65
C LYS A 152 6.68 0.67 17.78
N ASN A 153 5.42 1.13 17.84
CA ASN A 153 5.04 2.50 18.21
C ASN A 153 5.64 3.59 17.31
N MET A 154 5.01 3.84 16.16
CA MET A 154 4.77 5.21 15.73
C MET A 154 3.26 5.44 15.75
N VAL A 155 2.87 6.65 16.17
CA VAL A 155 1.49 7.05 16.48
C VAL A 155 0.65 7.13 15.20
#